data_AF-A0A2U1WRH8-F1
#
_entry.id   AF-A0A2U1WRH8-F1
#
_cell.length_a   1.000
_cell.length_b   1.000
_cell.length_c   1.000
_cell.angle_alpha   90.00
_cell.angle_beta   90.00
_cell.angle_gamma   90.00
#
_symmetry.space_group_name_H-M   'P 1'
#
loop_
_entity.id
_entity.type
_entity.pdbx_description
1 polymer ?
#
loop_
_entity_poly.entity_id
_entity_poly.type
_entity_poly.pdbx_seq_one_letter_code
_entity_poly.pdbx_strand_id
1 'polypeptide(L)' 'MARRTALRKPTNVSARTDLVAEAKSLGINLSEVFETALEASVQEARRQQWAQENREAFADYDRFVEVNGVFSKGKRLF' A
#
# COMPACT_ATOMS: atom_id res chain seq x y z
N MET A 1 16.96 -2.59 -8.75
CA MET A 1 15.92 -3.52 -9.24
C MET A 1 15.19 -2.83 -10.38
N ALA A 2 15.28 -3.36 -11.61
CA ALA A 2 14.67 -2.73 -12.77
C ALA A 2 13.15 -2.69 -12.62
N ARG A 3 12.56 -1.48 -12.71
CA ARG A 3 11.11 -1.27 -12.79
C ARG A 3 10.67 -1.93 -14.11
N ARG A 4 10.13 -3.14 -14.02
CA ARG A 4 9.59 -3.87 -15.17
C ARG A 4 8.56 -2.94 -15.80
N THR A 5 8.86 -2.40 -16.98
CA THR A 5 7.95 -1.56 -17.76
C THR A 5 6.78 -2.44 -18.16
N ALA A 6 5.79 -2.55 -17.26
CA ALA A 6 4.55 -3.21 -17.54
C ALA A 6 3.91 -2.46 -18.72
N LEU A 7 3.56 -3.20 -19.77
CA LEU A 7 2.87 -2.65 -20.93
C LEU A 7 1.58 -1.97 -20.44
N ARG A 8 1.53 -0.64 -20.51
CA ARG A 8 0.34 0.15 -20.16
C ARG A 8 -0.78 -0.25 -21.11
N LYS A 9 -1.83 -0.87 -20.55
CA LYS A 9 -3.05 -1.18 -21.31
C LYS A 9 -4.03 -0.03 -21.13
N PRO A 10 -4.56 0.55 -22.22
CA PRO A 10 -5.66 1.48 -22.12
C PRO A 10 -6.83 0.80 -21.40
N THR A 11 -7.25 1.38 -20.29
CA THR A 11 -8.38 0.88 -19.50
C THR A 11 -9.41 2.00 -19.45
N ASN A 12 -10.63 1.72 -19.89
CA ASN A 12 -11.72 2.68 -19.78
C ASN A 12 -12.18 2.74 -18.32
N VAL A 13 -12.14 3.94 -17.74
CA VAL A 13 -12.58 4.21 -16.37
C VAL A 13 -13.64 5.30 -16.37
N SER A 14 -14.66 5.14 -15.53
CA SER A 14 -15.69 6.16 -15.33
C SER A 14 -15.19 7.17 -14.29
N ALA A 15 -15.19 8.44 -14.65
CA ALA A 15 -14.81 9.54 -13.79
C ALA A 15 -15.79 10.71 -13.95
N ARG A 16 -15.82 11.59 -12.94
CA ARG A 16 -16.61 12.82 -12.94
C ARG A 16 -16.19 13.73 -14.10
N THR A 17 -17.13 14.03 -15.00
CA THR A 17 -16.86 14.77 -16.24
C THR A 17 -16.37 16.19 -15.98
N ASP A 18 -16.91 16.86 -14.97
CA ASP A 18 -16.51 18.20 -14.54
C ASP A 18 -15.05 18.23 -14.08
N LEU A 19 -14.66 17.27 -13.22
CA LEU A 19 -13.29 17.15 -12.71
C LEU A 19 -12.30 16.80 -13.83
N VAL A 20 -12.68 15.94 -14.77
CA VAL A 20 -11.84 15.58 -15.92
C VAL A 20 -11.64 16.79 -16.83
N ALA A 21 -12.68 17.60 -17.06
CA ALA A 21 -12.58 18.82 -17.84
C ALA A 21 -11.67 19.86 -17.16
N GLU A 22 -11.84 20.07 -15.86
CA GLU A 22 -11.00 20.95 -15.06
C GLU A 22 -9.54 20.51 -15.09
N ALA A 23 -9.26 19.23 -14.83
CA ALA A 23 -7.91 18.67 -14.86
C ALA A 23 -7.24 18.86 -16.24
N LYS A 24 -7.98 18.64 -17.32
CA LYS A 24 -7.48 18.91 -18.68
C LYS A 24 -7.19 20.40 -18.91
N SER A 25 -8.06 21.29 -18.43
CA SER A 25 -7.85 22.74 -18.54
C SER A 25 -6.60 23.22 -17.80
N LEU A 26 -6.24 22.53 -16.72
CA LEU A 26 -5.04 22.78 -15.92
C LEU A 26 -3.80 22.05 -16.44
N GLY A 27 -3.90 21.31 -17.55
CA GLY A 27 -2.78 20.55 -18.12
C GLY A 27 -2.36 19.33 -17.30
N ILE A 28 -3.23 18.82 -16.42
CA ILE A 28 -2.94 17.66 -15.56
C ILE A 28 -2.94 16.38 -16.40
N ASN A 29 -1.88 15.58 -16.24
CA ASN A 29 -1.78 14.27 -16.88
C ASN A 29 -2.62 13.23 -16.13
N LEU A 30 -3.85 13.00 -16.60
CA LEU A 30 -4.79 12.06 -16.00
C LEU A 30 -4.23 10.63 -15.86
N SER A 31 -3.42 10.18 -16.81
CA SER A 31 -2.84 8.83 -16.76
C SER A 31 -1.81 8.68 -15.64
N GLU A 32 -1.00 9.72 -15.40
CA GLU A 32 -0.01 9.72 -14.32
C GLU A 32 -0.66 9.81 -12.94
N VAL A 33 -1.68 10.67 -12.81
CA VAL A 33 -2.47 10.79 -11.58
C VAL A 33 -3.18 9.47 -11.28
N PHE A 34 -3.79 8.86 -12.30
CA PHE A 34 -4.47 7.58 -12.17
C PHE A 34 -3.51 6.47 -11.75
N GLU A 35 -2.33 6.34 -12.40
CA GLU A 35 -1.34 5.34 -12.00
C GLU A 35 -0.88 5.55 -10.56
N THR A 36 -0.56 6.79 -10.16
CA THR A 36 -0.08 7.07 -8.81
C THR A 36 -1.15 6.74 -7.75
N ALA A 37 -2.39 7.15 -7.99
CA ALA A 37 -3.50 6.85 -7.08
C ALA A 37 -3.81 5.34 -7.01
N LEU A 38 -3.70 4.65 -8.14
CA LEU A 38 -3.92 3.21 -8.22
C LEU A 38 -2.81 2.43 -7.51
N GLU A 39 -1.54 2.81 -7.70
CA GLU A 39 -0.40 2.22 -6.99
C GLU A 39 -0.60 2.37 -5.47
N ALA A 40 -0.95 3.57 -4.99
CA ALA A 40 -1.19 3.83 -3.57
C ALA A 40 -2.34 2.96 -3.02
N SER A 41 -3.46 2.88 -3.74
CA SER A 41 -4.64 2.11 -3.35
C SER A 41 -4.36 0.61 -3.30
N VAL A 42 -3.63 0.08 -4.29
CA VAL A 42 -3.25 -1.34 -4.34
C VAL A 42 -2.28 -1.68 -3.21
N GLN A 43 -1.32 -0.81 -2.92
CA GLN A 43 -0.39 -1.03 -1.81
C GLN A 43 -1.10 -1.04 -0.46
N GLU A 44 -2.07 -0.13 -0.27
CA GLU A 44 -2.86 -0.10 0.96
C GLU A 44 -3.72 -1.37 1.10
N ALA A 45 -4.43 -1.78 0.05
CA ALA A 45 -5.22 -3.01 0.07
C ALA A 45 -4.35 -4.24 0.39
N ARG A 46 -3.15 -4.33 -0.19
CA ARG A 46 -2.19 -5.40 0.12
C ARG A 46 -1.71 -5.37 1.57
N ARG A 47 -1.43 -4.18 2.12
CA ARG A 47 -1.06 -4.04 3.54
C ARG A 47 -2.17 -4.52 4.46
N GLN A 48 -3.41 -4.11 4.18
CA GLN A 48 -4.57 -4.54 4.97
C GLN A 48 -4.79 -6.04 4.89
N GLN A 49 -4.68 -6.62 3.69
CA GLN A 49 -4.77 -8.06 3.50
C GLN A 49 -3.67 -8.80 4.25
N TRP A 50 -2.42 -8.35 4.13
CA TRP A 50 -1.29 -8.95 4.85
C TRP A 50 -1.47 -8.85 6.36
N ALA A 51 -1.91 -7.71 6.89
CA ALA A 51 -2.19 -7.54 8.31
C ALA A 51 -3.29 -8.49 8.79
N GLN A 52 -4.33 -8.71 7.98
CA GLN A 52 -5.41 -9.66 8.30
C GLN A 52 -4.92 -11.11 8.27
N GLU A 53 -4.10 -11.49 7.28
CA GLU A 53 -3.52 -12.84 7.16
C GLU A 53 -2.52 -13.14 8.27
N ASN A 54 -1.76 -12.14 8.74
CA ASN A 54 -0.71 -12.33 9.75
C ASN A 54 -1.19 -12.05 11.18
N ARG A 55 -2.48 -11.72 11.39
CA ARG A 55 -3.05 -11.45 12.72
C ARG A 55 -2.86 -12.62 13.68
N GLU A 56 -3.07 -13.85 13.22
CA GLU A 56 -2.88 -15.04 14.05
C GLU A 56 -1.40 -15.28 14.38
N ALA A 57 -0.51 -15.10 13.40
CA ALA A 57 0.93 -15.20 13.61
C ALA A 57 1.46 -14.15 14.60
N PHE A 58 0.93 -12.93 14.56
CA PHE A 58 1.25 -11.90 15.55
C PHE A 58 0.68 -12.22 16.93
N ALA A 59 -0.54 -12.72 17.03
CA ALA A 59 -1.12 -13.11 18.32
C ALA A 59 -0.36 -14.26 18.98
N ASP A 60 0.10 -15.24 18.20
CA ASP A 60 0.93 -16.33 18.71
C ASP A 60 2.34 -15.87 19.10
N TYR A 61 2.92 -14.94 18.34
CA TYR A 61 4.19 -14.30 18.70
C TYR A 61 4.07 -13.46 19.97
N ASP A 62 3.01 -12.65 20.10
CA ASP A 62 2.74 -11.85 21.28
C ASP A 62 2.59 -12.74 22.52
N ARG A 63 1.83 -13.84 22.42
CA ARG A 63 1.71 -14.82 23.50
C ARG A 63 3.05 -15.47 23.83
N PHE A 64 3.86 -15.80 22.83
CA PHE A 64 5.21 -16.32 23.04
C PHE A 64 6.09 -15.32 23.79
N VAL A 65 6.03 -14.04 23.43
CA VAL A 65 6.79 -12.96 24.08
C VAL A 65 6.28 -12.66 25.49
N GLU A 66 4.98 -12.72 25.75
CA GLU A 66 4.41 -12.58 27.09
C GLU A 66 4.90 -13.68 28.03
N VAL A 67 4.92 -14.93 27.55
CA VAL A 67 5.33 -16.09 28.35
C VAL A 67 6.86 -16.15 28.51
N ASN A 68 7.62 -15.92 27.44
CA ASN A 68 9.07 -16.17 27.42
C ASN A 68 9.92 -14.90 27.57
N GLY A 69 9.31 -13.73 27.47
CA GLY A 69 10.01 -12.45 27.37
C GLY A 69 10.70 -12.25 26.02
N VAL A 70 11.19 -11.04 25.78
CA VAL A 70 12.05 -10.75 24.63
C VAL A 70 13.51 -11.01 24.99
N PHE A 71 14.30 -11.53 24.04
CA PHE A 71 15.73 -11.82 24.22
C PHE A 71 16.54 -10.61 24.71
N SER A 72 16.12 -9.39 24.37
CA SER A 72 16.78 -8.15 24.76
C SER A 72 16.32 -7.57 26.10
N LYS A 73 15.41 -8.23 26.83
CA LYS A 73 14.91 -7.78 28.14
C LYS A 73 16.08 -7.68 29.11
N GLY A 74 16.40 -6.46 29.56
CA GLY A 74 17.51 -6.18 30.48
C GLY A 74 18.88 -5.97 29.82
N LYS A 75 18.98 -5.91 28.47
CA LYS A 75 20.24 -5.63 27.74
C LYS A 75 20.23 -4.37 26.88
N ARG A 76 19.23 -3.49 27.04
CA ARG A 76 19.32 -2.13 26.50
C ARG A 76 20.32 -1.33 27.34
N LEU A 77 21.54 -1.25 26.84
CA LEU A 77 22.50 -0.21 27.22
C LEU A 77 22.18 1.02 26.38
N PHE A 78 21.95 2.15 27.03
CA PHE A 78 21.88 3.49 26.41
C PHE A 78 23.28 4.08 26.31
#